data_AF-A0A4Q7DZY5-F1
#
_entry.id   AF-A0A4Q7DZY5-F1
#
_cell.length_a   1.000
_cell.length_b   1.000
_cell.length_c   1.000
_cell.angle_alpha   90.00
_cell.angle_beta   90.00
_cell.angle_gamma   90.00
#
_symmetry.space_group_name_H-M   'P 1'
#
loop_
_entity.id
_entity.type
_entity.pdbx_description
1 polymer ?
#
loop_
_entity_poly.entity_id
_entity_poly.type
_entity_poly.pdbx_seq_one_letter_code
_entity_poly.pdbx_strand_id
1 'polypeptide(L)'
;MKAKYLMINVLCFMLGFLVAAVLLHKEVPQHYTPVGDIESLDTIPTPQAEERSLPLDTAQPTSEKRLYTSASPIPPELNDEPANNDENKARLLSIAQDIGLDSGIYPDLASYENQDITRLIEQHLLTNLRASQGDVYAQFDEVEHYLEAMPQIASVQFFTDLLTQAEHKGALSQSFAIHLMAQSVEQFEPGTEPLSQMQDIVVATARHSESELVRLSALESLATMSSEQAELKRLLEPFQADESAVIQAKITLLNYHMALADKLNNH
;
A
#
# COMPACT_ATOMS: atom_id res chain seq x y z
N MET A 1 -22.55 7.73 -1.62
CA MET A 1 -22.31 6.43 -0.94
C MET A 1 -21.02 6.43 -0.11
N LYS A 2 -19.96 7.16 -0.50
CA LYS A 2 -18.66 7.26 0.18
C LYS A 2 -18.71 7.60 1.70
N ALA A 3 -19.58 8.52 2.12
CA ALA A 3 -19.70 8.90 3.54
C ALA A 3 -20.24 7.79 4.47
N LYS A 4 -21.01 6.83 3.95
CA LYS A 4 -21.59 5.75 4.76
C LYS A 4 -20.55 4.68 5.11
N TYR A 5 -19.66 4.37 4.18
CA TYR A 5 -18.54 3.44 4.41
C TYR A 5 -17.50 4.03 5.37
N LEU A 6 -17.21 5.34 5.24
CA LEU A 6 -16.37 6.05 6.20
C LEU A 6 -16.94 5.96 7.63
N MET A 7 -18.25 6.20 7.80
CA MET A 7 -18.89 6.08 9.11
C MET A 7 -18.82 4.66 9.69
N ILE A 8 -18.97 3.63 8.85
CA ILE A 8 -18.90 2.24 9.30
C ILE A 8 -17.46 1.89 9.74
N ASN A 9 -16.45 2.30 8.98
CA ASN A 9 -15.04 2.06 9.34
C ASN A 9 -14.64 2.79 10.63
N VAL A 10 -15.11 4.03 10.82
CA VAL A 10 -14.91 4.77 12.07
C VAL A 10 -15.63 4.07 13.23
N LEU A 11 -16.84 3.54 13.01
CA LEU A 11 -17.56 2.80 14.05
C LEU A 11 -16.82 1.52 14.46
N CYS A 12 -16.29 0.78 13.49
CA CYS A 12 -15.50 -0.44 13.72
C CYS A 12 -14.19 -0.13 14.46
N PHE A 13 -13.51 0.95 14.11
CA PHE A 13 -12.30 1.40 14.80
C PHE A 13 -12.59 1.78 16.26
N MET A 14 -13.67 2.52 16.50
CA MET A 14 -14.10 2.89 17.86
C MET A 14 -14.52 1.66 18.68
N LEU A 15 -15.15 0.67 18.05
CA LEU A 15 -15.50 -0.60 18.71
C LEU A 15 -14.25 -1.40 19.08
N GLY A 16 -13.28 -1.49 18.17
CA GLY A 16 -11.99 -2.15 18.42
C GLY A 16 -11.21 -1.48 19.55
N PHE A 17 -11.18 -0.15 19.58
CA PHE A 17 -10.58 0.62 20.66
C PHE A 17 -11.30 0.41 21.99
N LEU A 18 -12.64 0.36 22.00
CA LEU A 18 -13.43 0.11 23.20
C LEU A 18 -13.16 -1.29 23.77
N VAL A 19 -13.06 -2.32 22.92
CA VAL A 19 -12.72 -3.69 23.32
C VAL A 19 -11.30 -3.77 23.88
N ALA A 20 -10.33 -3.14 23.22
CA ALA A 20 -8.95 -3.06 23.71
C ALA A 20 -8.87 -2.33 25.06
N ALA A 21 -9.59 -1.23 25.22
CA ALA A 21 -9.66 -0.47 26.48
C ALA A 21 -10.29 -1.30 27.60
N VAL A 22 -11.37 -2.04 27.34
CA VAL A 22 -12.01 -2.92 28.34
C VAL A 22 -11.11 -4.10 28.73
N LEU A 23 -10.34 -4.65 27.79
CA LEU A 23 -9.37 -5.71 28.07
C LEU A 23 -8.20 -5.19 28.92
N LEU A 24 -7.66 -4.01 28.60
CA LEU A 24 -6.64 -3.33 29.39
C LEU A 24 -7.15 -2.92 30.78
N HIS A 25 -8.43 -2.58 30.91
CA HIS A 25 -9.03 -2.23 32.20
C HIS A 25 -9.26 -3.45 33.11
N LYS A 26 -9.35 -4.65 32.55
CA LYS A 26 -9.49 -5.90 33.32
C LYS A 26 -8.21 -6.35 34.01
N GLU A 27 -7.06 -5.78 33.66
CA GLU A 27 -5.75 -6.13 34.25
C GLU A 27 -5.29 -5.21 35.38
N VAL A 28 -6.15 -4.32 35.90
CA VAL A 28 -5.86 -3.57 37.14
C VAL A 28 -6.48 -4.29 38.33
N PRO A 29 -5.71 -5.04 39.15
CA PRO A 29 -6.20 -5.46 40.45
C PRO A 29 -6.43 -4.22 41.32
N GLN A 30 -7.70 -3.97 41.62
CA GLN A 30 -8.14 -3.02 42.65
C GLN A 30 -7.62 -3.48 44.02
N HIS A 31 -6.42 -3.04 44.39
CA HIS A 31 -6.08 -2.81 45.79
C HIS A 31 -5.34 -1.49 45.92
N TYR A 32 -5.81 -0.69 46.88
CA TYR A 32 -5.42 0.69 47.23
C TYR A 32 -6.12 1.83 46.48
N THR A 33 -7.25 2.25 47.03
CA THR A 33 -7.49 3.66 47.37
C THR A 33 -7.17 3.81 48.87
N PRO A 34 -6.60 4.95 49.35
CA PRO A 34 -7.40 6.17 49.44
C PRO A 34 -6.68 7.51 49.15
N VAL A 35 -7.49 8.42 48.58
CA VAL A 35 -7.63 9.85 48.92
C VAL A 35 -6.52 10.82 48.46
N GLY A 36 -6.95 11.81 47.67
CA GLY A 36 -6.20 13.06 47.44
C GLY A 36 -6.61 13.77 46.16
N ASP A 37 -7.72 14.51 46.24
CA ASP A 37 -8.09 15.72 45.49
C ASP A 37 -7.77 15.88 43.99
N ILE A 38 -8.86 16.07 43.25
CA ILE A 38 -8.89 16.67 41.92
C ILE A 38 -8.61 18.16 42.08
N GLU A 39 -7.51 18.67 41.53
CA GLU A 39 -7.46 20.06 41.07
C GLU A 39 -6.47 20.29 39.91
N SER A 40 -7.06 20.75 38.80
CA SER A 40 -6.54 21.53 37.67
C SER A 40 -5.30 21.09 36.88
N LEU A 41 -5.57 20.83 35.59
CA LEU A 41 -4.72 21.20 34.44
C LEU A 41 -4.11 22.60 34.61
N ASP A 42 -2.78 22.68 34.51
CA ASP A 42 -1.98 23.74 33.87
C ASP A 42 -0.53 23.36 34.20
N THR A 43 0.35 22.97 33.28
CA THR A 43 1.04 23.84 32.33
C THR A 43 1.92 22.92 31.46
N ILE A 44 1.94 23.13 30.15
CA ILE A 44 2.89 22.47 29.23
C ILE A 44 4.22 23.24 29.30
N PRO A 45 5.37 22.62 29.68
CA PRO A 45 6.67 23.23 29.44
C PRO A 45 7.13 22.90 28.02
N THR A 46 7.35 23.95 27.23
CA THR A 46 7.98 23.95 25.91
C THR A 46 9.41 23.41 26.01
N PRO A 47 9.88 22.48 25.15
CA PRO A 47 11.29 22.14 25.12
C PRO A 47 12.09 23.27 24.47
N GLN A 48 13.03 23.83 25.23
CA GLN A 48 14.01 24.80 24.76
C GLN A 48 14.91 24.17 23.68
N ALA A 49 15.17 24.94 22.63
CA ALA A 49 16.17 24.64 21.63
C ALA A 49 17.56 24.64 22.28
N GLU A 50 18.19 23.47 22.38
CA GLU A 50 19.64 23.37 22.56
C GLU A 50 20.30 23.24 21.19
N GLU A 51 20.92 24.35 20.81
CA GLU A 51 21.86 24.50 19.71
C GLU A 51 23.11 23.68 20.01
N ARG A 52 23.34 22.60 19.24
CA ARG A 52 24.66 21.95 19.15
C ARG A 52 25.12 21.88 17.70
N SER A 53 26.14 22.68 17.45
CA SER A 53 26.99 22.72 16.27
C SER A 53 27.52 21.34 15.87
N LEU A 54 27.19 20.91 14.65
CA LEU A 54 27.82 19.78 13.96
C LEU A 54 29.18 20.22 13.38
N PRO A 55 30.26 19.42 13.53
CA PRO A 55 31.45 19.60 12.72
C PRO A 55 31.14 19.16 11.28
N LEU A 56 31.50 20.00 10.30
CA LEU A 56 31.64 19.59 8.90
C LEU A 56 32.68 18.47 8.84
N ASP A 57 32.29 17.30 8.34
CA ASP A 57 33.24 16.33 7.82
C ASP A 57 32.94 16.08 6.33
N THR A 58 33.90 16.49 5.52
CA THR A 58 33.96 16.32 4.07
C THR A 58 34.33 14.87 3.78
N ALA A 59 33.39 14.06 3.30
CA ALA A 59 33.68 12.75 2.73
C ALA A 59 33.23 12.69 1.26
N GLN A 60 34.23 12.54 0.41
CA GLN A 60 34.23 12.50 -1.05
C GLN A 60 33.58 11.21 -1.60
N PRO A 61 33.01 11.20 -2.81
CA PRO A 61 32.24 10.06 -3.33
C PRO A 61 33.18 8.97 -3.85
N THR A 62 32.87 7.72 -3.52
CA THR A 62 33.41 6.52 -4.19
C THR A 62 32.33 5.45 -4.07
N SER A 63 31.96 4.64 -5.05
CA SER A 63 32.60 4.25 -6.30
C SER A 63 31.51 3.80 -7.26
N GLU A 64 31.68 4.12 -8.55
CA GLU A 64 30.94 3.52 -9.65
C GLU A 64 30.92 2.00 -9.53
N LYS A 65 29.72 1.39 -9.60
CA LYS A 65 29.57 -0.04 -9.88
C LYS A 65 28.71 -0.20 -11.14
N ARG A 66 29.45 -0.42 -12.22
CA ARG A 66 29.10 -0.92 -13.55
C ARG A 66 27.65 -1.37 -13.74
N LEU A 67 27.01 -0.72 -14.72
CA LEU A 67 25.91 -1.21 -15.53
C LEU A 67 26.17 -2.66 -15.95
N TYR A 68 25.38 -3.59 -15.41
CA TYR A 68 25.16 -4.88 -16.06
C TYR A 68 23.81 -4.79 -16.77
N THR A 69 23.90 -4.57 -18.08
CA THR A 69 22.81 -4.80 -19.02
C THR A 69 22.60 -6.32 -19.08
N SER A 70 21.61 -6.81 -18.35
CA SER A 70 21.02 -8.13 -18.60
C SER A 70 19.64 -7.89 -19.19
N ALA A 71 19.59 -7.89 -20.53
CA ALA A 71 18.35 -8.06 -21.26
C ALA A 71 17.85 -9.48 -20.97
N SER A 72 16.93 -9.61 -20.00
CA SER A 72 16.10 -10.80 -19.88
C SER A 72 14.95 -10.71 -20.89
N PRO A 73 14.62 -11.80 -21.59
CA PRO A 73 13.57 -11.81 -22.59
C PRO A 73 12.20 -11.61 -21.95
N ILE A 74 11.37 -10.83 -22.63
CA ILE A 74 9.95 -10.60 -22.36
C ILE A 74 9.22 -11.95 -22.41
N PRO A 75 8.51 -12.40 -21.36
CA PRO A 75 7.57 -13.51 -21.48
C PRO A 75 6.40 -13.10 -22.38
N PRO A 76 5.92 -13.97 -23.28
CA PRO A 76 4.85 -13.63 -24.21
C PRO A 76 3.50 -13.55 -23.51
N GLU A 77 2.75 -12.51 -23.91
CA GLU A 77 1.29 -12.32 -23.95
C GLU A 77 0.39 -13.21 -23.07
N LEU A 78 -0.37 -12.53 -22.19
CA LEU A 78 -1.67 -13.01 -21.71
C LEU A 78 -2.77 -12.10 -22.26
N ASN A 79 -3.52 -12.67 -23.21
CA ASN A 79 -4.87 -12.37 -23.69
C ASN A 79 -5.12 -11.05 -24.46
N ASP A 80 -5.26 -11.22 -25.78
CA ASP A 80 -6.11 -10.40 -26.64
C ASP A 80 -7.55 -10.31 -26.08
N GLU A 81 -7.95 -9.13 -25.60
CA GLU A 81 -9.36 -8.72 -25.57
C GLU A 81 -9.67 -7.86 -26.81
N PRO A 82 -10.50 -8.33 -27.77
CA PRO A 82 -10.70 -7.62 -29.03
C PRO A 82 -11.83 -6.58 -29.01
N ALA A 83 -12.41 -6.24 -27.85
CA ALA A 83 -13.64 -5.44 -27.81
C ALA A 83 -13.45 -3.93 -27.61
N ASN A 84 -12.28 -3.44 -27.13
CA ASN A 84 -12.19 -2.04 -26.68
C ASN A 84 -10.86 -1.31 -26.92
N ASN A 85 -10.12 -1.69 -27.96
CA ASN A 85 -8.78 -1.15 -28.21
C ASN A 85 -8.78 0.39 -28.39
N ASP A 86 -9.78 0.94 -29.11
CA ASP A 86 -9.88 2.38 -29.36
C ASP A 86 -10.26 3.20 -28.12
N GLU A 87 -11.14 2.69 -27.25
CA GLU A 87 -11.52 3.38 -26.01
C GLU A 87 -10.36 3.36 -25.00
N ASN A 88 -9.69 2.21 -24.86
CA ASN A 88 -8.51 2.08 -24.02
C ASN A 88 -7.40 3.02 -24.50
N LYS A 89 -7.17 3.11 -25.81
CA LYS A 89 -6.21 4.04 -26.40
C LYS A 89 -6.55 5.49 -26.09
N ALA A 90 -7.81 5.89 -26.26
CA ALA A 90 -8.25 7.25 -25.95
C ALA A 90 -8.06 7.59 -24.46
N ARG A 91 -8.39 6.66 -23.56
CA ARG A 91 -8.18 6.82 -22.11
C ARG A 91 -6.69 6.92 -21.74
N LEU A 92 -5.85 6.04 -22.29
CA LEU A 92 -4.40 6.09 -22.08
C LEU A 92 -3.81 7.42 -22.56
N LEU A 93 -4.23 7.91 -23.72
CA LEU A 93 -3.80 9.21 -24.24
C LEU A 93 -4.26 10.38 -23.37
N SER A 94 -5.47 10.31 -22.80
CA SER A 94 -5.96 11.30 -21.84
C SER A 94 -5.09 11.34 -20.59
N ILE A 95 -4.84 10.18 -19.97
CA ILE A 95 -4.00 10.07 -18.78
C ILE A 95 -2.59 10.58 -19.07
N ALA A 96 -2.01 10.16 -20.21
CA ALA A 96 -0.69 10.63 -20.63
C ALA A 96 -0.65 12.16 -20.73
N GLN A 97 -1.67 12.79 -21.32
CA GLN A 97 -1.76 14.24 -21.40
C GLN A 97 -1.88 14.89 -20.01
N ASP A 98 -2.67 14.32 -19.10
CA ASP A 98 -2.89 14.87 -17.76
C ASP A 98 -1.60 14.85 -16.90
N ILE A 99 -0.73 13.86 -17.10
CA ILE A 99 0.58 13.78 -16.44
C ILE A 99 1.72 14.41 -17.26
N GLY A 100 1.40 15.16 -18.32
CA GLY A 100 2.36 15.91 -19.11
C GLY A 100 3.18 15.09 -20.12
N LEU A 101 2.80 13.84 -20.38
CA LEU A 101 3.27 13.05 -21.53
C LEU A 101 2.43 13.39 -22.77
N ASP A 102 2.59 14.60 -23.30
CA ASP A 102 1.83 15.07 -24.45
C ASP A 102 2.62 15.02 -25.77
N SER A 103 1.97 15.45 -26.87
CA SER A 103 2.58 15.53 -28.20
C SER A 103 3.78 16.49 -28.32
N GLY A 104 4.02 17.34 -27.32
CA GLY A 104 5.22 18.18 -27.23
C GLY A 104 6.46 17.39 -26.79
N ILE A 105 6.27 16.32 -26.00
CA ILE A 105 7.35 15.43 -25.54
C ILE A 105 7.43 14.16 -26.41
N TYR A 106 6.28 13.59 -26.77
CA TYR A 106 6.16 12.39 -27.62
C TYR A 106 5.23 12.69 -28.82
N PRO A 107 5.75 13.29 -29.92
CA PRO A 107 4.93 13.75 -31.05
C PRO A 107 4.13 12.66 -31.76
N ASP A 108 4.59 11.40 -31.64
CA ASP A 108 4.01 10.23 -32.25
C ASP A 108 3.28 9.31 -31.24
N LEU A 109 3.02 9.78 -30.01
CA LEU A 109 2.36 8.99 -28.95
C LEU A 109 1.02 8.37 -29.39
N ALA A 110 0.23 9.10 -30.18
CA ALA A 110 -1.04 8.61 -30.71
C ALA A 110 -0.89 7.44 -31.69
N SER A 111 0.31 7.22 -32.23
CA SER A 111 0.61 6.09 -33.11
C SER A 111 1.09 4.84 -32.37
N TYR A 112 1.45 4.96 -31.08
CA TYR A 112 1.95 3.85 -30.27
C TYR A 112 0.85 2.82 -29.98
N GLU A 113 1.27 1.60 -29.72
CA GLU A 113 0.40 0.55 -29.21
C GLU A 113 0.03 0.83 -27.74
N ASN A 114 -1.13 0.33 -27.29
CA ASN A 114 -1.60 0.57 -25.92
C ASN A 114 -0.56 0.15 -24.88
N GLN A 115 0.11 -0.98 -25.09
CA GLN A 115 1.14 -1.46 -24.17
C GLN A 115 2.34 -0.50 -24.06
N ASP A 116 2.74 0.13 -25.17
CA ASP A 116 3.81 1.12 -25.16
C ASP A 116 3.39 2.40 -24.44
N ILE A 117 2.16 2.86 -24.65
CA ILE A 117 1.63 4.04 -23.95
C ILE A 117 1.52 3.75 -22.44
N THR A 118 0.99 2.58 -22.06
CA THR A 118 0.93 2.11 -20.68
C THR A 118 2.31 2.13 -20.03
N ARG A 119 3.30 1.51 -20.69
CA ARG A 119 4.67 1.46 -20.17
C ARG A 119 5.27 2.85 -19.99
N LEU A 120 5.00 3.78 -20.90
CA LEU A 120 5.46 5.17 -20.76
C LEU A 120 4.82 5.89 -19.57
N ILE A 121 3.51 5.73 -19.38
CA ILE A 121 2.79 6.26 -18.23
C ILE A 121 3.37 5.71 -16.93
N GLU A 122 3.48 4.37 -16.81
CA GLU A 122 4.04 3.70 -15.63
C GLU A 122 5.46 4.19 -15.32
N GLN A 123 6.32 4.28 -16.34
CA GLN A 123 7.68 4.79 -16.18
C GLN A 123 7.71 6.26 -15.73
N HIS A 124 6.82 7.09 -16.25
CA HIS A 124 6.72 8.49 -15.85
C HIS A 124 6.32 8.62 -14.38
N LEU A 125 5.26 7.92 -13.98
CA LEU A 125 4.77 7.90 -12.59
C LEU A 125 5.86 7.44 -11.62
N LEU A 126 6.54 6.34 -11.93
CA LEU A 126 7.65 5.82 -11.11
C LEU A 126 8.85 6.77 -11.08
N THR A 127 9.13 7.47 -12.18
CA THR A 127 10.21 8.46 -12.25
C THR A 127 9.88 9.69 -11.41
N ASN A 128 8.64 10.16 -11.46
CA ASN A 128 8.16 11.27 -10.61
C ASN A 128 8.27 10.87 -9.13
N LEU A 129 7.78 9.67 -8.77
CA LEU A 129 7.87 9.18 -7.40
C LEU A 129 9.32 9.01 -6.92
N ARG A 130 10.25 8.60 -7.80
CA ARG A 130 11.69 8.53 -7.48
C ARG A 130 12.30 9.90 -7.20
N ALA A 131 11.79 10.97 -7.82
CA ALA A 131 12.35 12.30 -7.64
C ALA A 131 12.28 12.71 -6.16
N SER A 132 13.41 13.16 -5.60
CA SER A 132 13.50 13.57 -4.19
C SER A 132 12.79 14.90 -3.91
N GLN A 133 12.54 15.69 -4.95
CA GLN A 133 11.84 16.96 -4.88
C GLN A 133 10.45 16.79 -5.48
N GLY A 134 9.42 16.99 -4.67
CA GLY A 134 8.02 16.84 -5.08
C GLY A 134 7.11 16.70 -3.87
N ASP A 135 5.87 17.11 -4.02
CA ASP A 135 4.84 16.80 -3.04
C ASP A 135 4.49 15.30 -3.18
N VAL A 136 4.85 14.52 -2.16
CA VAL A 136 4.64 13.07 -2.15
C VAL A 136 3.16 12.73 -2.30
N TYR A 137 2.25 13.56 -1.77
CA TYR A 137 0.81 13.32 -1.91
C TYR A 137 0.36 13.54 -3.35
N ALA A 138 0.77 14.63 -3.99
CA ALA A 138 0.46 14.87 -5.40
C ALA A 138 1.02 13.77 -6.32
N GLN A 139 2.22 13.25 -6.02
CA GLN A 139 2.80 12.12 -6.76
C GLN A 139 1.97 10.85 -6.63
N PHE A 140 1.43 10.59 -5.44
CA PHE A 140 0.56 9.44 -5.18
C PHE A 140 -0.86 9.64 -5.73
N ASP A 141 -1.37 10.87 -5.80
CA ASP A 141 -2.65 11.20 -6.43
C ASP A 141 -2.61 10.88 -7.94
N GLU A 142 -1.49 11.15 -8.62
CA GLU A 142 -1.29 10.77 -10.04
C GLU A 142 -1.31 9.25 -10.23
N VAL A 143 -0.68 8.50 -9.30
CA VAL A 143 -0.69 7.03 -9.32
C VAL A 143 -2.09 6.48 -9.05
N GLU A 144 -2.79 7.00 -8.05
CA GLU A 144 -4.17 6.62 -7.73
C GLU A 144 -5.08 6.87 -8.93
N HIS A 145 -4.99 8.05 -9.55
CA HIS A 145 -5.79 8.39 -10.73
C HIS A 145 -5.57 7.41 -11.89
N TYR A 146 -4.30 7.06 -12.18
CA TYR A 146 -3.97 6.06 -13.18
C TYR A 146 -4.58 4.69 -12.88
N LEU A 147 -4.46 4.21 -11.63
CA LEU A 147 -4.98 2.92 -11.19
C LEU A 147 -6.51 2.88 -11.12
N GLU A 148 -7.17 3.99 -10.77
CA GLU A 148 -8.64 4.08 -10.83
C GLU A 148 -9.15 4.04 -12.27
N ALA A 149 -8.43 4.68 -13.20
CA ALA A 149 -8.86 4.78 -14.59
C ALA A 149 -8.60 3.50 -15.40
N MET A 150 -7.47 2.83 -15.15
CA MET A 150 -6.98 1.69 -15.95
C MET A 150 -6.40 0.52 -15.10
N PRO A 151 -7.15 0.00 -14.11
CA PRO A 151 -6.65 -1.00 -13.15
C PRO A 151 -6.23 -2.33 -13.80
N GLN A 152 -6.93 -2.74 -14.87
CA GLN A 152 -6.69 -4.00 -15.58
C GLN A 152 -5.45 -3.99 -16.49
N ILE A 153 -4.94 -2.81 -16.81
CA ILE A 153 -3.85 -2.62 -17.78
C ILE A 153 -2.52 -2.37 -17.06
N ALA A 154 -2.55 -2.03 -15.77
CA ALA A 154 -1.37 -1.85 -14.95
C ALA A 154 -0.57 -3.16 -14.82
N SER A 155 0.73 -3.08 -15.08
CA SER A 155 1.62 -4.23 -15.07
C SER A 155 1.97 -4.67 -13.64
N VAL A 156 2.16 -5.98 -13.43
CA VAL A 156 2.67 -6.53 -12.15
C VAL A 156 4.02 -5.90 -11.76
N GLN A 157 4.84 -5.62 -12.76
CA GLN A 157 6.13 -4.96 -12.57
C GLN A 157 5.97 -3.55 -12.00
N PHE A 158 4.99 -2.78 -12.49
CA PHE A 158 4.70 -1.44 -12.00
C PHE A 158 4.47 -1.43 -10.49
N PHE A 159 3.67 -2.37 -9.95
CA PHE A 159 3.42 -2.40 -8.52
C PHE A 159 4.63 -2.82 -7.68
N THR A 160 5.46 -3.73 -8.18
CA THR A 160 6.73 -4.10 -7.52
C THR A 160 7.65 -2.88 -7.42
N ASP A 161 7.77 -2.12 -8.51
CA ASP A 161 8.58 -0.91 -8.54
C ASP A 161 7.97 0.22 -7.71
N LEU A 162 6.63 0.35 -7.71
CA LEU A 162 5.89 1.31 -6.88
C LEU A 162 6.19 1.10 -5.40
N LEU A 163 6.10 -0.14 -4.91
CA LEU A 163 6.41 -0.47 -3.52
C LEU A 163 7.87 -0.18 -3.16
N THR A 164 8.79 -0.43 -4.09
CA THR A 164 10.21 -0.12 -3.92
C THR A 164 10.45 1.40 -3.83
N GLN A 165 9.86 2.18 -4.73
CA GLN A 165 9.98 3.65 -4.68
C GLN A 165 9.30 4.23 -3.43
N ALA A 166 8.16 3.67 -3.04
CA ALA A 166 7.42 4.09 -1.86
C ALA A 166 8.18 3.79 -0.55
N GLU A 167 8.93 2.68 -0.49
CA GLU A 167 9.82 2.37 0.62
C GLU A 167 10.85 3.49 0.87
N HIS A 168 11.45 4.02 -0.20
CA HIS A 168 12.40 5.12 -0.11
C HIS A 168 11.79 6.44 0.38
N LYS A 169 10.47 6.57 0.34
CA LYS A 169 9.71 7.71 0.88
C LYS A 169 9.24 7.49 2.33
N GLY A 170 9.32 6.24 2.80
CA GLY A 170 9.03 5.86 4.19
C GLY A 170 7.81 4.95 4.34
N ALA A 171 7.63 4.46 5.55
CA ALA A 171 6.63 3.45 5.88
C ALA A 171 5.18 3.84 5.53
N LEU A 172 4.81 5.11 5.69
CA LEU A 172 3.48 5.59 5.35
C LEU A 172 3.22 5.52 3.85
N SER A 173 4.18 5.94 3.04
CA SER A 173 4.10 5.86 1.59
C SER A 173 4.05 4.41 1.10
N GLN A 174 4.87 3.53 1.67
CA GLN A 174 4.84 2.10 1.34
C GLN A 174 3.51 1.45 1.73
N SER A 175 2.96 1.81 2.90
CA SER A 175 1.62 1.40 3.35
C SER A 175 0.52 1.88 2.39
N PHE A 176 0.58 3.12 1.91
CA PHE A 176 -0.36 3.65 0.93
C PHE A 176 -0.25 2.96 -0.43
N ALA A 177 0.97 2.67 -0.90
CA ALA A 177 1.19 1.91 -2.13
C ALA A 177 0.61 0.48 -2.05
N ILE A 178 0.72 -0.19 -0.90
CA ILE A 178 0.06 -1.48 -0.65
C ILE A 178 -1.46 -1.34 -0.76
N HIS A 179 -2.03 -0.26 -0.21
CA HIS A 179 -3.46 0.02 -0.30
C HIS A 179 -3.92 0.23 -1.76
N LEU A 180 -3.19 1.02 -2.54
CA LEU A 180 -3.49 1.24 -3.96
C LEU A 180 -3.45 -0.06 -4.77
N MET A 181 -2.46 -0.91 -4.49
CA MET A 181 -2.41 -2.25 -5.10
C MET A 181 -3.67 -3.06 -4.76
N ALA A 182 -4.06 -3.07 -3.48
CA ALA A 182 -5.25 -3.81 -3.03
C ALA A 182 -6.52 -3.34 -3.75
N GLN A 183 -6.71 -2.03 -3.89
CA GLN A 183 -7.84 -1.44 -4.60
C GLN A 183 -7.83 -1.76 -6.10
N SER A 184 -6.65 -1.75 -6.72
CA SER A 184 -6.54 -2.04 -8.15
C SER A 184 -6.92 -3.49 -8.46
N VAL A 185 -6.59 -4.44 -7.57
CA VAL A 185 -6.87 -5.86 -7.80
C VAL A 185 -8.27 -6.29 -7.39
N GLU A 186 -9.06 -5.47 -6.68
CA GLU A 186 -10.47 -5.77 -6.40
C GLU A 186 -11.28 -5.99 -7.69
N GLN A 187 -10.76 -5.51 -8.82
CA GLN A 187 -11.37 -5.68 -10.13
C GLN A 187 -10.88 -6.93 -10.86
N PHE A 188 -9.85 -7.62 -10.37
CA PHE A 188 -9.35 -8.85 -10.96
C PHE A 188 -10.28 -10.02 -10.64
N GLU A 189 -10.42 -10.94 -11.59
CA GLU A 189 -11.18 -12.16 -11.32
C GLU A 189 -10.44 -13.01 -10.26
N PRO A 190 -11.16 -13.60 -9.30
CA PRO A 190 -10.58 -14.52 -8.32
C PRO A 190 -9.85 -15.69 -8.97
N GLY A 191 -8.71 -16.09 -8.41
CA GLY A 191 -7.95 -17.25 -8.88
C GLY A 191 -7.13 -17.02 -10.15
N THR A 192 -6.97 -15.76 -10.59
CA THR A 192 -6.11 -15.41 -11.71
C THR A 192 -4.63 -15.34 -11.30
N GLU A 193 -3.73 -15.64 -12.25
CA GLU A 193 -2.28 -15.56 -12.02
C GLU A 193 -1.83 -14.14 -11.58
N PRO A 194 -2.29 -13.03 -12.20
CA PRO A 194 -1.94 -11.69 -11.75
C PRO A 194 -2.33 -11.43 -10.29
N LEU A 195 -3.52 -11.86 -9.84
CA LEU A 195 -3.94 -11.68 -8.46
C LEU A 195 -2.99 -12.39 -7.48
N SER A 196 -2.64 -13.66 -7.78
CA SER A 196 -1.69 -14.42 -6.95
C SER A 196 -0.32 -13.75 -6.91
N GLN A 197 0.17 -13.22 -8.03
CA GLN A 197 1.45 -12.51 -8.09
C GLN A 197 1.42 -11.24 -7.22
N MET A 198 0.33 -10.47 -7.25
CA MET A 198 0.18 -9.27 -6.41
C MET A 198 0.16 -9.63 -4.92
N GLN A 199 -0.58 -10.66 -4.53
CA GLN A 199 -0.60 -11.13 -3.14
C GLN A 199 0.79 -11.58 -2.68
N ASP A 200 1.54 -12.30 -3.53
CA ASP A 200 2.91 -12.72 -3.22
C ASP A 200 3.86 -11.53 -3.07
N ILE A 201 3.70 -10.46 -3.87
CA ILE A 201 4.44 -9.21 -3.72
C ILE A 201 4.13 -8.54 -2.38
N VAL A 202 2.85 -8.47 -1.97
CA VAL A 202 2.45 -7.89 -0.68
C VAL A 202 3.06 -8.68 0.49
N VAL A 203 2.97 -10.01 0.45
CA VAL A 203 3.57 -10.89 1.46
C VAL A 203 5.08 -10.70 1.52
N ALA A 204 5.76 -10.71 0.37
CA ALA A 204 7.21 -10.51 0.31
C ALA A 204 7.63 -9.14 0.86
N THR A 205 6.90 -8.08 0.52
CA THR A 205 7.18 -6.72 1.00
C THR A 205 7.03 -6.61 2.51
N ALA A 206 5.90 -7.08 3.04
CA ALA A 206 5.62 -6.97 4.47
C ALA A 206 6.50 -7.89 5.33
N ARG A 207 6.81 -9.09 4.86
CA ARG A 207 7.67 -10.03 5.58
C ARG A 207 9.06 -9.48 5.88
N HIS A 208 9.61 -8.65 4.98
CA HIS A 208 10.93 -8.06 5.15
C HIS A 208 10.89 -6.63 5.71
N SER A 209 9.71 -6.09 5.99
CA SER A 209 9.56 -4.73 6.52
C SER A 209 9.67 -4.72 8.04
N GLU A 210 10.54 -3.88 8.57
CA GLU A 210 10.64 -3.56 10.01
C GLU A 210 9.45 -2.71 10.50
N SER A 211 8.72 -2.06 9.59
CA SER A 211 7.60 -1.21 9.93
C SER A 211 6.33 -1.99 10.26
N GLU A 212 5.85 -1.88 11.49
CA GLU A 212 4.56 -2.42 11.92
C GLU A 212 3.40 -1.88 11.06
N LEU A 213 3.46 -0.61 10.63
CA LEU A 213 2.44 -0.01 9.76
C LEU A 213 2.35 -0.74 8.41
N VAL A 214 3.50 -1.08 7.81
CA VAL A 214 3.54 -1.76 6.52
C VAL A 214 3.00 -3.18 6.64
N ARG A 215 3.39 -3.89 7.70
CA ARG A 215 2.87 -5.22 8.00
C ARG A 215 1.37 -5.19 8.26
N LEU A 216 0.87 -4.23 9.01
CA LEU A 216 -0.56 -4.06 9.26
C LEU A 216 -1.35 -3.80 7.96
N SER A 217 -0.87 -2.88 7.11
CA SER A 217 -1.51 -2.58 5.83
C SER A 217 -1.50 -3.76 4.87
N ALA A 218 -0.45 -4.58 4.90
CA ALA A 218 -0.41 -5.82 4.13
C ALA A 218 -1.46 -6.82 4.62
N LEU A 219 -1.62 -7.02 5.94
CA LEU A 219 -2.67 -7.89 6.47
C LEU A 219 -4.07 -7.42 6.07
N GLU A 220 -4.30 -6.10 6.07
CA GLU A 220 -5.56 -5.51 5.63
C GLU A 220 -5.82 -5.75 4.15
N SER A 221 -4.79 -5.54 3.33
CA SER A 221 -4.89 -5.69 1.88
C SER A 221 -5.04 -7.14 1.48
N LEU A 222 -4.29 -8.07 2.08
CA LEU A 222 -4.45 -9.51 1.81
C LEU A 222 -5.88 -9.97 2.14
N ALA A 223 -6.48 -9.44 3.20
CA ALA A 223 -7.87 -9.77 3.54
C ALA A 223 -8.90 -9.24 2.53
N THR A 224 -8.61 -8.16 1.78
CA THR A 224 -9.48 -7.67 0.70
C THR A 224 -9.21 -8.38 -0.63
N MET A 225 -7.95 -8.73 -0.89
CA MET A 225 -7.51 -9.38 -2.13
C MET A 225 -7.82 -10.89 -2.18
N SER A 226 -8.10 -11.53 -1.06
CA SER A 226 -8.44 -12.96 -0.99
C SER A 226 -9.94 -13.18 -0.90
N SER A 227 -10.49 -13.94 -1.85
CA SER A 227 -11.91 -14.32 -1.84
C SER A 227 -12.17 -15.57 -1.01
N GLU A 228 -11.16 -16.42 -0.79
CA GLU A 228 -11.30 -17.69 -0.09
C GLU A 228 -10.60 -17.70 1.28
N GLN A 229 -11.25 -18.31 2.26
CA GLN A 229 -10.69 -18.49 3.60
C GLN A 229 -9.39 -19.29 3.59
N ALA A 230 -9.31 -20.36 2.79
CA ALA A 230 -8.13 -21.21 2.73
C ALA A 230 -6.91 -20.45 2.18
N GLU A 231 -7.14 -19.62 1.17
CA GLU A 231 -6.15 -18.75 0.55
C GLU A 231 -5.66 -17.69 1.55
N LEU A 232 -6.58 -16.95 2.18
CA LEU A 232 -6.21 -15.95 3.19
C LEU A 232 -5.42 -16.59 4.33
N LYS A 233 -5.84 -17.75 4.83
CA LYS A 233 -5.12 -18.46 5.90
C LYS A 233 -3.69 -18.81 5.50
N ARG A 234 -3.47 -19.26 4.25
CA ARG A 234 -2.12 -19.53 3.70
C ARG A 234 -1.27 -18.26 3.66
N LEU A 235 -1.84 -17.15 3.19
CA LEU A 235 -1.14 -15.85 3.08
C LEU A 235 -0.79 -15.25 4.44
N LEU A 236 -1.52 -15.62 5.51
CA LEU A 236 -1.26 -15.18 6.88
C LEU A 236 -0.17 -16.00 7.60
N GLU A 237 0.20 -17.19 7.11
CA GLU A 237 1.21 -18.06 7.74
C GLU A 237 2.55 -17.35 8.01
N PRO A 238 3.11 -16.54 7.09
CA PRO A 238 4.38 -15.86 7.31
C PRO A 238 4.37 -14.88 8.50
N PHE A 239 3.19 -14.42 8.93
CA PHE A 239 3.04 -13.42 9.99
C PHE A 239 2.70 -14.02 11.36
N GLN A 240 2.49 -15.35 11.46
CA GLN A 240 2.07 -16.00 12.71
C GLN A 240 3.11 -15.86 13.83
N ALA A 241 4.39 -15.72 13.48
CA ALA A 241 5.49 -15.56 14.43
C ALA A 241 5.90 -14.08 14.67
N ASP A 242 5.13 -13.11 14.17
CA ASP A 242 5.44 -11.69 14.37
C ASP A 242 5.40 -11.33 15.87
N GLU A 243 6.42 -10.61 16.35
CA GLU A 243 6.53 -10.22 17.77
C GLU A 243 5.60 -9.06 18.14
N SER A 244 5.05 -8.33 17.16
CA SER A 244 4.13 -7.23 17.41
C SER A 244 2.77 -7.71 17.92
N ALA A 245 2.37 -7.18 19.08
CA ALA A 245 1.03 -7.40 19.63
C ALA A 245 -0.08 -6.88 18.70
N VAL A 246 0.17 -5.80 17.95
CA VAL A 246 -0.80 -5.22 17.01
C VAL A 246 -1.01 -6.16 15.81
N ILE A 247 0.07 -6.69 15.25
CA ILE A 247 0.02 -7.66 14.16
C ILE A 247 -0.68 -8.94 14.62
N GLN A 248 -0.33 -9.46 15.79
CA GLN A 248 -0.98 -10.65 16.36
C GLN A 248 -2.47 -10.43 16.64
N ALA A 249 -2.85 -9.25 17.14
CA ALA A 249 -4.26 -8.89 17.32
C ALA A 249 -5.00 -8.84 15.98
N LYS A 250 -4.39 -8.27 14.93
CA LYS A 250 -4.99 -8.23 13.59
C LYS A 250 -5.18 -9.63 13.01
N ILE A 251 -4.17 -10.50 13.09
CA ILE A 251 -4.28 -11.90 12.64
C ILE A 251 -5.40 -12.63 13.41
N THR A 252 -5.47 -12.44 14.72
CA THR A 252 -6.54 -13.03 15.55
C THR A 252 -7.92 -12.58 15.10
N LEU A 253 -8.09 -11.29 14.82
CA LEU A 253 -9.34 -10.72 14.34
C LEU A 253 -9.72 -11.28 12.95
N LEU A 254 -8.77 -11.36 12.02
CA LEU A 254 -8.99 -11.96 10.70
C LEU A 254 -9.40 -13.44 10.81
N ASN A 255 -8.73 -14.22 11.66
CA ASN A 255 -9.09 -15.61 11.92
C ASN A 255 -10.49 -15.75 12.52
N TYR A 256 -10.87 -14.85 13.44
CA TYR A 256 -12.22 -14.81 13.99
C TYR A 256 -13.28 -14.52 12.90
N HIS A 257 -13.03 -13.54 12.04
CA HIS A 257 -13.94 -13.21 10.94
C HIS A 257 -14.10 -14.37 9.96
N MET A 258 -13.00 -15.05 9.61
CA MET A 258 -13.03 -16.24 8.76
C MET A 258 -13.86 -17.37 9.39
N ALA A 259 -13.65 -17.67 10.67
CA ALA A 259 -14.43 -18.71 11.37
C ALA A 259 -15.92 -18.37 11.48
N LEU A 260 -16.25 -17.08 11.64
CA LEU A 260 -17.63 -16.62 11.66
C LEU A 260 -18.30 -16.77 10.28
N ALA A 261 -17.60 -16.42 9.20
CA ALA A 261 -18.09 -16.57 7.83
C ALA A 261 -18.35 -18.04 7.47
N ASP A 262 -17.43 -18.94 7.82
CA ASP A 262 -17.59 -20.39 7.62
C ASP A 262 -18.83 -20.94 8.33
N LYS A 263 -19.04 -20.51 9.58
CA LYS A 263 -20.24 -20.90 10.33
C LYS A 263 -21.53 -20.41 9.68
N LEU A 264 -21.53 -19.20 9.09
CA LEU A 264 -22.71 -18.64 8.42
C LEU A 264 -23.00 -19.31 7.08
N ASN A 265 -21.96 -19.73 6.34
CA ASN A 265 -22.11 -20.37 5.03
C ASN A 265 -22.52 -21.85 5.10
N ASN A 266 -22.23 -22.52 6.22
CA ASN A 266 -22.56 -23.93 6.44
C ASN A 266 -23.90 -24.15 7.21
N HIS A 267 -24.73 -23.12 7.31
CA HIS A 267 -26.08 -23.14 7.92
C HIS A 267 -27.16 -22.73 6.91
#